data_AF-A0A3M2AHK3-F1
#
_entry.id   AF-A0A3M2AHK3-F1
#
_cell.length_a   1.000
_cell.length_b   1.000
_cell.length_c   1.000
_cell.angle_alpha   90.00
_cell.angle_beta   90.00
_cell.angle_gamma   90.00
#
_symmetry.space_group_name_H-M   'P 1'
#
loop_
_entity.id
_entity.type
_entity.pdbx_description
1 polymer ?
#
loop_
_entity_poly.entity_id
_entity_poly.type
_entity_poly.pdbx_seq_one_letter_code
_entity_poly.pdbx_strand_id
1 'polypeptide(L)'
;MKTPPLPFRLSPTRVALAAVVLAAVLPGQDRPSRPRRGAEPPVIGKDTSPPPAEPTTRPAGQAAGAAGGAGQLPGAVPAGADDPSPPRPLPPLPAPLFDDDRPLLRVDGVEIRAGELSELVRYYRSFRPGSDSLLLRDAVRALVPAKVCEAAFAADLPAMRERIEEARAALAGGADFARVAAKLSDDREAPTPDGRYTFGREQAVQPFDRLAFSGRTGELKGPFLTKYGYHLLEIVSYQRAEAARDDRSTVRHILVMYPQLREAADPRAEIARRVAACRIEILDPGLRNVLPPELRDRVGADG
;
A
#
# COMPACT_ATOMS: atom_id res chain seq x y z
N MET A 1 37.62 52.74 25.65
CA MET A 1 36.79 53.07 26.83
C MET A 1 35.48 52.31 26.69
N LYS A 2 34.91 51.58 27.66
CA LYS A 2 35.29 51.11 28.99
C LYS A 2 34.30 49.95 29.27
N THR A 3 34.85 48.78 29.55
CA THR A 3 34.37 47.66 30.40
C THR A 3 32.89 47.56 30.86
N PRO A 4 32.26 46.36 30.78
CA PRO A 4 31.24 45.90 31.75
C PRO A 4 31.93 45.42 33.05
N PRO A 5 31.23 45.19 34.20
CA PRO A 5 30.83 43.81 34.54
C PRO A 5 29.74 43.56 35.63
N LEU A 6 29.19 42.32 35.62
CA LEU A 6 28.96 41.39 36.77
C LEU A 6 27.69 41.51 37.68
N PRO A 7 27.35 40.42 38.44
CA PRO A 7 26.00 39.86 38.58
C PRO A 7 25.48 39.85 40.04
N PHE A 8 24.25 39.39 40.28
CA PHE A 8 23.79 39.09 41.64
C PHE A 8 23.09 37.73 41.79
N ARG A 9 23.28 37.22 43.01
CA ARG A 9 23.24 35.84 43.51
C ARG A 9 21.85 35.31 43.89
N LEU A 10 21.85 33.98 44.05
CA LEU A 10 20.85 33.05 44.59
C LEU A 10 20.47 33.19 46.09
N SER A 11 19.25 32.65 46.36
CA SER A 11 18.77 31.88 47.54
C SER A 11 18.20 32.64 48.77
N PRO A 12 17.49 31.99 49.74
CA PRO A 12 16.70 30.73 49.74
C PRO A 12 15.28 30.91 50.38
N THR A 13 14.59 29.79 50.71
CA THR A 13 13.52 29.55 51.76
C THR A 13 12.23 28.95 51.16
N ARG A 14 11.99 27.62 51.16
CA ARG A 14 11.49 26.70 52.22
C ARG A 14 10.11 27.04 52.82
N VAL A 15 9.08 26.26 52.44
CA VAL A 15 7.87 25.87 53.23
C VAL A 15 7.46 24.48 52.67
N ALA A 16 7.77 23.34 53.29
CA ALA A 16 7.08 22.63 54.40
C ALA A 16 5.60 22.32 54.12
N LEU A 17 5.25 21.10 53.70
CA LEU A 17 4.92 19.90 54.50
C LEU A 17 3.43 19.85 54.93
N ALA A 18 2.69 18.90 54.36
CA ALA A 18 1.58 18.23 55.02
C ALA A 18 1.58 16.76 54.58
N ALA A 19 1.71 15.88 55.56
CA ALA A 19 1.73 14.42 55.45
C ALA A 19 0.70 13.86 56.45
N VAL A 20 -0.06 12.85 56.04
CA VAL A 20 -0.65 11.77 56.87
C VAL A 20 -0.84 10.58 55.88
N VAL A 21 0.01 9.52 55.84
CA VAL A 21 0.17 8.36 56.76
C VAL A 21 -1.07 7.43 56.69
N LEU A 22 -1.08 6.10 56.51
CA LEU A 22 -0.17 4.94 56.36
C LEU A 22 -1.12 3.78 55.94
N ALA A 23 -0.78 2.74 55.16
CA ALA A 23 0.02 1.55 55.52
C ALA A 23 0.19 0.69 54.25
N ALA A 24 1.40 0.31 53.80
CA ALA A 24 2.27 -0.77 54.28
C ALA A 24 1.54 -2.14 54.27
N VAL A 25 2.00 -3.19 53.56
CA VAL A 25 3.30 -3.89 53.68
C VAL A 25 3.64 -4.71 52.41
N LEU A 26 4.95 -4.79 52.11
CA LEU A 26 5.73 -5.43 51.01
C LEU A 26 6.01 -6.95 51.28
N PRO A 27 7.02 -7.68 50.71
CA PRO A 27 7.91 -7.51 49.52
C PRO A 27 8.21 -8.82 48.71
N GLY A 28 9.01 -8.71 47.63
CA GLY A 28 9.86 -9.79 47.07
C GLY A 28 10.33 -9.51 45.63
N GLN A 29 11.43 -8.76 45.40
CA GLN A 29 12.78 -9.20 44.94
C GLN A 29 12.76 -10.01 43.61
N ASP A 30 13.49 -9.75 42.51
CA ASP A 30 14.87 -9.28 42.30
C ASP A 30 15.10 -8.80 40.84
N ARG A 31 16.17 -8.01 40.61
CA ARG A 31 16.82 -7.67 39.31
C ARG A 31 18.10 -8.56 39.16
N PRO A 32 18.75 -8.79 37.98
CA PRO A 32 19.21 -7.72 37.07
C PRO A 32 19.51 -8.06 35.57
N SER A 33 19.95 -7.01 34.85
CA SER A 33 20.92 -6.99 33.72
C SER A 33 20.44 -7.12 32.26
N ARG A 34 20.81 -6.09 31.46
CA ARG A 34 20.71 -5.96 29.98
C ARG A 34 22.01 -6.52 29.33
N PRO A 35 22.02 -6.93 28.04
CA PRO A 35 22.35 -5.96 26.97
C PRO A 35 21.59 -6.16 25.64
N ARG A 36 21.84 -5.25 24.69
CA ARG A 36 21.14 -4.95 23.42
C ARG A 36 21.39 -5.99 22.29
N ARG A 37 20.41 -6.17 21.40
CA ARG A 37 20.47 -5.98 19.91
C ARG A 37 19.19 -6.51 19.23
N GLY A 38 18.84 -5.90 18.09
CA GLY A 38 17.96 -6.49 17.09
C GLY A 38 16.58 -5.84 17.00
N ALA A 39 16.45 -4.88 16.08
CA ALA A 39 15.17 -4.37 15.61
C ALA A 39 14.68 -5.26 14.47
N GLU A 40 13.38 -5.59 14.45
CA GLU A 40 12.60 -5.88 13.25
C GLU A 40 11.10 -5.69 13.60
N PRO A 41 10.34 -4.82 12.90
CA PRO A 41 8.90 -4.68 13.07
C PRO A 41 8.12 -5.72 12.25
N PRO A 42 6.88 -6.05 12.64
CA PRO A 42 6.25 -7.33 12.32
C PRO A 42 5.49 -7.36 10.99
N VAL A 43 5.70 -8.43 10.22
CA VAL A 43 4.78 -8.93 9.20
C VAL A 43 3.70 -9.75 9.92
N ILE A 44 2.43 -9.39 9.76
CA ILE A 44 1.29 -10.03 10.44
C ILE A 44 1.11 -11.48 9.92
N GLY A 45 1.29 -12.44 10.83
CA GLY A 45 0.93 -13.85 10.65
C GLY A 45 -0.56 -14.11 10.89
N LYS A 46 -1.02 -15.29 10.46
CA LYS A 46 -2.36 -15.82 10.73
C LYS A 46 -2.21 -17.22 11.32
N ASP A 47 -2.78 -17.41 12.49
CA ASP A 47 -2.99 -18.64 13.27
C ASP A 47 -4.47 -18.54 13.74
N THR A 48 -5.37 -19.53 13.83
CA THR A 48 -5.34 -20.98 14.09
C THR A 48 -6.66 -21.68 13.61
N SER A 49 -6.64 -23.02 13.46
CA SER A 49 -7.76 -23.99 13.19
C SER A 49 -8.60 -24.34 14.46
N PRO A 50 -9.53 -25.37 14.59
CA PRO A 50 -10.03 -26.51 13.74
C PRO A 50 -11.57 -26.88 13.95
N PRO A 51 -12.12 -28.16 13.93
CA PRO A 51 -12.21 -29.35 13.00
C PRO A 51 -13.71 -29.88 12.79
N PRO A 52 -14.06 -31.17 12.48
CA PRO A 52 -13.59 -32.18 11.49
C PRO A 52 -14.72 -32.79 10.59
N ALA A 53 -14.37 -33.61 9.57
CA ALA A 53 -15.15 -34.78 9.11
C ALA A 53 -14.31 -35.77 8.25
N GLU A 54 -14.37 -37.08 8.57
CA GLU A 54 -13.83 -38.25 7.84
C GLU A 54 -14.96 -38.93 7.00
N PRO A 55 -14.77 -40.12 6.37
CA PRO A 55 -13.72 -40.61 5.45
C PRO A 55 -14.31 -41.18 4.13
N THR A 56 -13.51 -41.35 3.07
CA THR A 56 -13.87 -42.29 1.98
C THR A 56 -12.67 -43.09 1.48
N THR A 57 -12.87 -44.41 1.47
CA THR A 57 -12.00 -45.50 1.05
C THR A 57 -11.82 -45.58 -0.47
N ARG A 58 -10.67 -46.14 -0.93
CA ARG A 58 -10.55 -47.16 -2.01
C ARG A 58 -9.10 -47.65 -2.18
N PRO A 59 -8.87 -48.83 -2.80
CA PRO A 59 -7.91 -49.82 -2.31
C PRO A 59 -6.56 -49.86 -3.03
N ALA A 60 -5.69 -50.67 -2.43
CA ALA A 60 -4.35 -51.06 -2.83
C ALA A 60 -4.25 -51.76 -4.20
N GLY A 61 -3.13 -51.49 -4.87
CA GLY A 61 -2.54 -52.32 -5.93
C GLY A 61 -1.02 -52.28 -5.80
N GLN A 62 -0.42 -53.46 -5.60
CA GLN A 62 1.00 -53.71 -5.34
C GLN A 62 1.90 -53.62 -6.58
N ALA A 63 3.20 -53.41 -6.29
CA ALA A 63 4.42 -54.05 -6.84
C ALA A 63 5.47 -53.01 -7.24
N ALA A 64 6.49 -52.75 -6.41
CA ALA A 64 7.74 -53.50 -6.21
C ALA A 64 8.80 -53.23 -7.31
N GLY A 65 9.92 -52.64 -6.89
CA GLY A 65 11.14 -52.48 -7.69
C GLY A 65 12.15 -51.57 -6.99
N ALA A 66 13.32 -52.11 -6.66
CA ALA A 66 14.19 -51.67 -5.58
C ALA A 66 15.32 -50.69 -5.97
N ALA A 67 15.90 -50.12 -4.90
CA ALA A 67 17.32 -49.80 -4.69
C ALA A 67 17.86 -48.41 -5.07
N GLY A 68 18.34 -47.69 -4.04
CA GLY A 68 19.67 -47.07 -4.01
C GLY A 68 19.71 -45.55 -4.18
N GLY A 69 20.22 -44.84 -3.18
CA GLY A 69 20.74 -43.48 -3.35
C GLY A 69 20.49 -42.56 -2.18
N ALA A 70 21.47 -42.44 -1.30
CA ALA A 70 21.56 -41.32 -0.36
C ALA A 70 21.68 -39.99 -1.14
N GLY A 71 21.09 -38.92 -0.60
CA GLY A 71 21.52 -37.56 -0.92
C GLY A 71 20.40 -36.60 -1.35
N GLN A 72 20.52 -35.39 -0.82
CA GLN A 72 19.87 -34.15 -1.25
C GLN A 72 18.41 -33.92 -0.83
N LEU A 73 18.27 -33.05 0.19
CA LEU A 73 17.16 -32.12 0.33
C LEU A 73 16.90 -31.43 -1.03
N PRO A 74 15.65 -31.35 -1.53
CA PRO A 74 15.37 -30.57 -2.72
C PRO A 74 15.63 -29.09 -2.41
N GLY A 75 16.50 -28.54 -3.25
CA GLY A 75 17.14 -27.25 -3.11
C GLY A 75 16.18 -26.07 -3.03
N ALA A 76 16.69 -25.02 -2.40
CA ALA A 76 16.24 -23.65 -2.59
C ALA A 76 15.95 -23.38 -4.07
N VAL A 77 14.77 -22.82 -4.33
CA VAL A 77 14.40 -22.28 -5.64
C VAL A 77 15.50 -21.28 -6.04
N PRO A 78 16.20 -21.48 -7.18
CA PRO A 78 17.20 -20.53 -7.61
C PRO A 78 16.52 -19.19 -7.89
N ALA A 79 17.18 -18.09 -7.52
CA ALA A 79 16.80 -16.76 -7.98
C ALA A 79 16.79 -16.77 -9.52
N GLY A 80 15.59 -16.87 -10.09
CA GLY A 80 15.39 -16.92 -11.53
C GLY A 80 15.90 -15.62 -12.14
N ALA A 81 16.75 -15.75 -13.16
CA ALA A 81 17.08 -14.66 -14.06
C ALA A 81 15.79 -13.95 -14.50
N ASP A 82 15.81 -12.62 -14.55
CA ASP A 82 14.72 -11.79 -15.04
C ASP A 82 14.28 -12.29 -16.43
N ASP A 83 13.21 -13.08 -16.48
CA ASP A 83 12.60 -13.49 -17.75
C ASP A 83 11.86 -12.28 -18.31
N PRO A 84 12.27 -11.69 -19.45
CA PRO A 84 11.64 -10.51 -20.03
C PRO A 84 10.29 -10.83 -20.69
N SER A 85 9.59 -11.89 -20.24
CA SER A 85 8.26 -12.24 -20.72
C SER A 85 7.34 -11.02 -20.61
N PRO A 86 6.72 -10.54 -21.70
CA PRO A 86 5.82 -9.38 -21.65
C PRO A 86 4.64 -9.68 -20.71
N PRO A 87 4.01 -8.62 -20.14
CA PRO A 87 2.89 -8.83 -19.24
C PRO A 87 1.80 -9.59 -19.99
N ARG A 88 1.04 -10.41 -19.26
CA ARG A 88 -0.16 -11.03 -19.84
C ARG A 88 -1.05 -9.90 -20.37
N PRO A 89 -1.51 -9.98 -21.63
CA PRO A 89 -2.37 -8.95 -22.17
C PRO A 89 -3.61 -8.85 -21.29
N LEU A 90 -4.03 -7.62 -20.99
CA LEU A 90 -5.32 -7.43 -20.33
C LEU A 90 -6.42 -8.03 -21.23
N PRO A 91 -7.44 -8.67 -20.64
CA PRO A 91 -8.56 -9.17 -21.42
C PRO A 91 -9.15 -8.03 -22.27
N PRO A 92 -9.71 -8.35 -23.45
CA PRO A 92 -10.43 -7.36 -24.24
C PRO A 92 -11.47 -6.67 -23.37
N LEU A 93 -11.75 -5.39 -23.67
CA LEU A 93 -12.78 -4.65 -22.96
C LEU A 93 -14.08 -5.47 -23.03
N PRO A 94 -14.60 -5.95 -21.89
CA PRO A 94 -15.93 -6.51 -21.86
C PRO A 94 -16.92 -5.41 -22.27
N ALA A 95 -18.18 -5.78 -22.58
CA ALA A 95 -19.23 -4.79 -22.69
C ALA A 95 -19.12 -3.81 -21.50
N PRO A 96 -19.15 -2.49 -21.76
CA PRO A 96 -18.86 -1.53 -20.73
C PRO A 96 -19.88 -1.70 -19.60
N LEU A 97 -19.39 -1.66 -18.35
CA LEU A 97 -20.26 -1.85 -17.18
C LEU A 97 -21.31 -0.74 -17.06
N PHE A 98 -21.05 0.40 -17.70
CA PHE A 98 -21.90 1.58 -17.73
C PHE A 98 -21.92 2.13 -19.16
N ASP A 99 -23.03 2.72 -19.57
CA ASP A 99 -23.22 3.22 -20.94
C ASP A 99 -22.38 4.47 -21.25
N ASP A 100 -21.98 5.21 -20.21
CA ASP A 100 -21.21 6.46 -20.28
C ASP A 100 -20.21 6.61 -19.12
N ASP A 101 -19.36 7.64 -19.17
CA ASP A 101 -18.42 7.99 -18.11
C ASP A 101 -19.03 8.99 -17.10
N ARG A 102 -20.28 8.78 -16.66
CA ARG A 102 -20.90 9.64 -15.63
C ARG A 102 -20.28 9.45 -14.25
N PRO A 103 -20.35 10.45 -13.36
CA PRO A 103 -19.98 10.27 -11.96
C PRO A 103 -20.99 9.36 -11.26
N LEU A 104 -20.51 8.38 -10.50
CA LEU A 104 -21.35 7.38 -9.83
C LEU A 104 -21.36 7.54 -8.30
N LEU A 105 -20.24 8.01 -7.73
CA LEU A 105 -20.10 8.34 -6.31
C LEU A 105 -19.34 9.66 -6.19
N ARG A 106 -19.53 10.37 -5.07
CA ARG A 106 -18.61 11.40 -4.60
C ARG A 106 -18.08 11.04 -3.23
N VAL A 107 -16.79 11.29 -3.02
CA VAL A 107 -16.10 11.10 -1.73
C VAL A 107 -15.48 12.44 -1.36
N ASP A 108 -15.99 13.07 -0.30
CA ASP A 108 -15.60 14.43 0.10
C ASP A 108 -15.64 15.45 -1.06
N GLY A 109 -16.64 15.31 -1.94
CA GLY A 109 -16.83 16.15 -3.13
C GLY A 109 -16.04 15.73 -4.38
N VAL A 110 -15.11 14.77 -4.27
CA VAL A 110 -14.34 14.26 -5.42
C VAL A 110 -15.07 13.08 -6.06
N GLU A 111 -15.25 13.13 -7.37
CA GLU A 111 -16.01 12.12 -8.12
C GLU A 111 -15.23 10.81 -8.30
N ILE A 112 -15.94 9.69 -8.17
CA ILE A 112 -15.57 8.39 -8.74
C ILE A 112 -16.44 8.17 -9.96
N ARG A 113 -15.81 8.10 -11.13
CA ARG A 113 -16.51 7.98 -12.42
C ARG A 113 -16.64 6.52 -12.88
N ALA A 114 -17.63 6.28 -13.73
CA ALA A 114 -17.90 4.97 -14.33
C ALA A 114 -16.70 4.36 -15.06
N GLY A 115 -15.91 5.17 -15.76
CA GLY A 115 -14.69 4.76 -16.43
C GLY A 115 -13.61 4.28 -15.45
N GLU A 116 -13.44 4.94 -14.30
CA GLU A 116 -12.47 4.52 -13.27
C GLU A 116 -12.82 3.14 -12.70
N LEU A 117 -14.10 2.92 -12.39
CA LEU A 117 -14.57 1.61 -11.92
C LEU A 117 -14.48 0.54 -13.01
N SER A 118 -14.88 0.86 -14.23
CA SER A 118 -14.81 -0.08 -15.37
C SER A 118 -13.39 -0.55 -15.64
N GLU A 119 -12.44 0.39 -15.63
CA GLU A 119 -11.03 0.11 -15.86
C GLU A 119 -10.42 -0.76 -14.74
N LEU A 120 -10.82 -0.52 -13.49
CA LEU A 120 -10.32 -1.29 -12.36
C LEU A 120 -10.96 -2.69 -12.29
N VAL A 121 -12.26 -2.82 -12.60
CA VAL A 121 -12.93 -4.12 -12.71
C VAL A 121 -12.34 -4.94 -13.85
N ARG A 122 -12.08 -4.32 -15.01
CA ARG A 122 -11.39 -4.97 -16.14
C ARG A 122 -10.04 -5.52 -15.71
N TYR A 123 -9.28 -4.73 -14.95
CA TYR A 123 -8.01 -5.18 -14.40
C TYR A 123 -8.19 -6.40 -13.48
N TYR A 124 -9.14 -6.36 -12.54
CA TYR A 124 -9.39 -7.49 -11.65
C TYR A 124 -9.84 -8.76 -12.38
N ARG A 125 -10.68 -8.64 -13.43
CA ARG A 125 -11.08 -9.79 -14.26
C ARG A 125 -9.91 -10.49 -14.95
N SER A 126 -8.77 -9.82 -15.13
CA SER A 126 -7.61 -10.43 -15.79
C SER A 126 -6.94 -11.52 -14.94
N PHE A 127 -7.24 -11.61 -13.65
CA PHE A 127 -6.56 -12.54 -12.74
C PHE A 127 -7.42 -13.05 -11.58
N ARG A 128 -8.59 -12.46 -11.32
CA ARG A 128 -9.52 -12.92 -10.29
C ARG A 128 -10.76 -13.56 -10.90
N PRO A 129 -11.25 -14.69 -10.36
CA PRO A 129 -12.63 -15.10 -10.55
C PRO A 129 -13.56 -14.20 -9.70
N GLY A 130 -14.79 -13.98 -10.15
CA GLY A 130 -15.78 -13.24 -9.38
C GLY A 130 -16.90 -12.66 -10.22
N SER A 131 -18.02 -12.33 -9.58
CA SER A 131 -19.11 -11.58 -10.22
C SER A 131 -18.75 -10.10 -10.33
N ASP A 132 -19.40 -9.42 -11.27
CA ASP A 132 -19.20 -7.99 -11.50
C ASP A 132 -19.49 -7.16 -10.27
N SER A 133 -20.53 -7.50 -9.51
CA SER A 133 -20.87 -6.83 -8.25
C SER A 133 -19.77 -6.97 -7.19
N LEU A 134 -19.11 -8.13 -7.12
CA LEU A 134 -17.99 -8.33 -6.19
C LEU A 134 -16.78 -7.47 -6.60
N LEU A 135 -16.42 -7.51 -7.88
CA LEU A 135 -15.28 -6.76 -8.40
C LEU A 135 -15.51 -5.24 -8.33
N LEU A 136 -16.74 -4.77 -8.60
CA LEU A 136 -17.12 -3.38 -8.43
C LEU A 136 -17.00 -2.93 -6.97
N ARG A 137 -17.43 -3.77 -6.02
CA ARG A 137 -17.28 -3.48 -4.58
C ARG A 137 -15.80 -3.31 -4.20
N ASP A 138 -14.95 -4.22 -4.66
CA ASP A 138 -13.51 -4.15 -4.40
C ASP A 138 -12.86 -2.94 -5.10
N ALA A 139 -13.35 -2.56 -6.30
CA ALA A 139 -12.90 -1.38 -7.00
C ALA A 139 -13.25 -0.09 -6.22
N VAL A 140 -14.48 0.02 -5.71
CA VAL A 140 -14.89 1.14 -4.85
C VAL A 140 -14.02 1.20 -3.60
N ARG A 141 -13.80 0.07 -2.93
CA ARG A 141 -12.91 -0.02 -1.75
C ARG A 141 -11.49 0.50 -2.05
N ALA A 142 -10.96 0.16 -3.23
CA ALA A 142 -9.60 0.57 -3.62
C ALA A 142 -9.49 2.06 -3.98
N LEU A 143 -10.54 2.67 -4.54
CA LEU A 143 -10.53 4.07 -4.98
C LEU A 143 -10.83 5.07 -3.87
N VAL A 144 -11.68 4.72 -2.88
CA VAL A 144 -12.08 5.64 -1.81
C VAL A 144 -10.89 6.31 -1.10
N PRO A 145 -9.84 5.59 -0.65
CA PRO A 145 -8.70 6.24 0.01
C PRO A 145 -7.96 7.25 -0.87
N ALA A 146 -7.89 7.01 -2.18
CA ALA A 146 -7.26 7.93 -3.12
C ALA A 146 -8.08 9.23 -3.22
N LYS A 147 -9.41 9.11 -3.35
CA LYS A 147 -10.32 10.27 -3.43
C LYS A 147 -10.34 11.10 -2.16
N VAL A 148 -10.33 10.45 -0.99
CA VAL A 148 -10.21 11.13 0.31
C VAL A 148 -8.93 11.96 0.40
N CYS A 149 -7.80 11.41 -0.05
CA CYS A 149 -6.53 12.15 -0.01
C CYS A 149 -6.49 13.26 -1.07
N GLU A 150 -7.02 13.01 -2.27
CA GLU A 150 -7.16 14.03 -3.31
C GLU A 150 -7.98 15.23 -2.82
N ALA A 151 -9.11 14.99 -2.15
CA ALA A 151 -9.93 16.02 -1.54
C ALA A 151 -9.17 16.78 -0.44
N ALA A 152 -8.52 16.03 0.47
CA ALA A 152 -7.83 16.59 1.62
C ALA A 152 -6.63 17.48 1.27
N PHE A 153 -5.97 17.20 0.14
CA PHE A 153 -4.74 17.86 -0.28
C PHE A 153 -4.90 18.61 -1.61
N ALA A 154 -6.14 18.95 -2.00
CA ALA A 154 -6.44 19.60 -3.27
C ALA A 154 -5.61 20.88 -3.51
N ALA A 155 -5.35 21.65 -2.45
CA ALA A 155 -4.54 22.86 -2.51
C ALA A 155 -3.04 22.60 -2.77
N ASP A 156 -2.53 21.43 -2.39
CA ASP A 156 -1.12 21.04 -2.57
C ASP A 156 -0.86 20.43 -3.96
N LEU A 157 -1.90 19.91 -4.62
CA LEU A 157 -1.81 19.18 -5.89
C LEU A 157 -1.05 19.92 -7.00
N PRO A 158 -1.22 21.24 -7.23
CA PRO A 158 -0.49 21.94 -8.28
C PRO A 158 1.03 21.93 -8.06
N ALA A 159 1.49 22.26 -6.84
CA ALA A 159 2.92 22.28 -6.52
C ALA A 159 3.54 20.87 -6.56
N MET A 160 2.79 19.86 -6.10
CA MET A 160 3.23 18.46 -6.19
C MET A 160 3.33 18.00 -7.65
N ARG A 161 2.39 18.43 -8.50
CA ARG A 161 2.40 18.14 -9.94
C ARG A 161 3.64 18.73 -10.62
N GLU A 162 3.99 19.97 -10.31
CA GLU A 162 5.21 20.60 -10.85
C GLU A 162 6.46 19.80 -10.48
N ARG A 163 6.58 19.39 -9.21
CA ARG A 163 7.73 18.61 -8.73
C ARG A 163 7.85 17.24 -9.40
N ILE A 164 6.73 16.53 -9.60
CA ILE A 164 6.77 15.22 -10.28
C ILE A 164 7.01 15.38 -11.79
N GLU A 165 6.54 16.45 -12.42
CA GLU A 165 6.83 16.73 -13.84
C GLU A 165 8.30 17.13 -14.05
N GLU A 166 8.97 17.76 -13.08
CA GLU A 166 10.45 17.93 -13.11
C GLU A 166 11.14 16.57 -13.19
N ALA A 167 10.72 15.62 -12.36
CA ALA A 167 11.26 14.25 -12.38
C ALA A 167 11.03 13.58 -13.74
N ARG A 168 9.81 13.70 -14.29
CA ARG A 168 9.47 13.12 -15.59
C ARG A 168 10.31 13.71 -16.71
N ALA A 169 10.48 15.03 -16.74
CA ALA A 169 11.29 15.73 -17.73
C ALA A 169 12.76 15.30 -17.65
N ALA A 170 13.31 15.17 -16.45
CA ALA A 170 14.68 14.68 -16.25
C ALA A 170 14.86 13.25 -16.78
N LEU A 171 13.93 12.34 -16.45
CA LEU A 171 13.97 10.96 -16.93
C LEU A 171 13.80 10.86 -18.46
N ALA A 172 12.88 11.64 -19.03
CA ALA A 172 12.70 11.71 -20.48
C ALA A 172 13.93 12.28 -21.21
N GLY A 173 14.69 13.15 -20.53
CA GLY A 173 15.98 13.66 -20.99
C GLY A 173 17.16 12.69 -20.81
N GLY A 174 16.92 11.47 -20.33
CA GLY A 174 17.95 10.44 -20.15
C GLY A 174 18.74 10.54 -18.85
N ALA A 175 18.26 11.29 -17.85
CA ALA A 175 18.88 11.31 -16.53
C ALA A 175 18.83 9.92 -15.87
N ASP A 176 19.86 9.59 -15.10
CA ASP A 176 19.91 8.35 -14.32
C ASP A 176 18.78 8.30 -13.28
N PHE A 177 18.03 7.20 -13.28
CA PHE A 177 16.84 7.06 -12.44
C PHE A 177 17.16 7.15 -10.94
N ALA A 178 18.27 6.54 -10.50
CA ALA A 178 18.67 6.58 -9.09
C ALA A 178 18.99 8.00 -8.63
N ARG A 179 19.64 8.80 -9.48
CA ARG A 179 19.89 10.22 -9.19
C ARG A 179 18.61 11.03 -9.10
N VAL A 180 17.66 10.82 -10.01
CA VAL A 180 16.37 11.54 -9.97
C VAL A 180 15.56 11.11 -8.73
N ALA A 181 15.50 9.81 -8.44
CA ALA A 181 14.83 9.28 -7.26
C ALA A 181 15.43 9.82 -5.96
N ALA A 182 16.76 9.83 -5.83
CA ALA A 182 17.45 10.38 -4.65
C ALA A 182 17.17 11.88 -4.42
N LYS A 183 16.95 12.64 -5.50
CA LYS A 183 16.68 14.09 -5.42
C LYS A 183 15.20 14.38 -5.14
N LEU A 184 14.29 13.66 -5.80
CA LEU A 184 12.89 14.06 -5.91
C LEU A 184 11.89 13.10 -5.26
N SER A 185 12.28 11.84 -4.99
CA SER A 185 11.38 10.87 -4.35
C SER A 185 11.33 11.06 -2.84
N ASP A 186 10.12 11.07 -2.31
CA ASP A 186 9.81 11.08 -0.88
C ASP A 186 9.62 9.66 -0.32
N ASP A 187 9.75 8.61 -1.16
CA ASP A 187 9.68 7.22 -0.71
C ASP A 187 10.95 6.80 0.05
N ARG A 188 10.81 6.69 1.37
CA ARG A 188 11.88 6.26 2.28
C ARG A 188 11.89 4.75 2.54
N GLU A 189 10.85 4.04 2.10
CA GLU A 189 10.73 2.59 2.27
C GLU A 189 11.34 1.81 1.10
N ALA A 190 11.83 2.51 0.06
CA ALA A 190 12.46 1.93 -1.11
C ALA A 190 13.63 1.00 -0.74
N PRO A 191 13.59 -0.29 -1.15
CA PRO A 191 14.69 -1.23 -0.87
C PRO A 191 16.01 -0.87 -1.55
N THR A 192 15.95 -0.02 -2.57
CA THR A 192 17.06 0.29 -3.45
C THR A 192 17.12 1.80 -3.74
N PRO A 193 18.31 2.36 -4.04
CA PRO A 193 18.45 3.78 -4.34
C PRO A 193 17.67 4.26 -5.57
N ASP A 194 17.32 3.36 -6.49
CA ASP A 194 16.52 3.66 -7.68
C ASP A 194 15.01 3.48 -7.47
N GLY A 195 14.54 3.22 -6.25
CA GLY A 195 13.11 3.11 -5.95
C GLY A 195 12.47 1.82 -6.46
N ARG A 196 13.26 0.74 -6.56
CA ARG A 196 12.86 -0.55 -7.14
C ARG A 196 12.14 -1.47 -6.16
N TYR A 197 11.05 -2.06 -6.64
CA TYR A 197 10.24 -3.06 -5.95
C TYR A 197 9.89 -4.22 -6.87
N THR A 198 9.80 -5.43 -6.31
CA THR A 198 9.24 -6.60 -6.99
C THR A 198 8.06 -7.14 -6.19
N PHE A 199 6.86 -7.08 -6.76
CA PHE A 199 5.62 -7.46 -6.07
C PHE A 199 4.64 -8.18 -6.99
N GLY A 200 3.72 -8.93 -6.39
CA GLY A 200 2.60 -9.58 -7.07
C GLY A 200 1.38 -8.68 -7.17
N ARG A 201 0.37 -9.07 -7.95
CA ARG A 201 -0.88 -8.31 -8.08
C ARG A 201 -1.54 -8.09 -6.71
N GLU A 202 -2.20 -6.94 -6.56
CA GLU A 202 -2.86 -6.50 -5.33
C GLU A 202 -1.95 -6.19 -4.14
N GLN A 203 -0.62 -6.25 -4.32
CA GLN A 203 0.32 -5.87 -3.27
C GLN A 203 0.61 -4.37 -3.28
N ALA A 204 0.31 -3.68 -4.39
CA ALA A 204 0.42 -2.22 -4.50
C ALA A 204 -0.95 -1.54 -4.53
N VAL A 205 -0.95 -0.23 -4.27
CA VAL A 205 -2.17 0.61 -4.31
C VAL A 205 -2.64 0.87 -5.74
N GLN A 206 -3.93 1.16 -5.94
CA GLN A 206 -4.43 1.59 -7.25
C GLN A 206 -4.19 3.09 -7.48
N PRO A 207 -3.92 3.53 -8.71
CA PRO A 207 -3.75 2.73 -9.94
C PRO A 207 -2.33 2.17 -10.17
N PHE A 208 -1.40 2.33 -9.20
CA PHE A 208 -0.01 1.88 -9.33
C PHE A 208 0.11 0.40 -9.72
N ASP A 209 -0.61 -0.46 -9.01
CA ASP A 209 -0.65 -1.91 -9.25
C ASP A 209 -1.07 -2.22 -10.69
N ARG A 210 -2.19 -1.66 -11.15
CA ARG A 210 -2.66 -1.85 -12.54
C ARG A 210 -1.65 -1.37 -13.58
N LEU A 211 -1.01 -0.22 -13.36
CA LEU A 211 -0.01 0.32 -14.28
C LEU A 211 1.26 -0.54 -14.32
N ALA A 212 1.68 -1.09 -13.18
CA ALA A 212 2.80 -2.02 -13.10
C ALA A 212 2.56 -3.29 -13.93
N PHE A 213 1.32 -3.76 -14.04
CA PHE A 213 0.97 -4.99 -14.77
C PHE A 213 0.36 -4.77 -16.18
N SER A 214 0.40 -3.55 -16.72
CA SER A 214 -0.16 -3.23 -18.05
C SER A 214 0.78 -2.48 -19.00
N GLY A 215 1.93 -2.01 -18.52
CA GLY A 215 2.93 -1.33 -19.35
C GLY A 215 3.92 -2.27 -20.04
N ARG A 216 4.64 -1.76 -21.03
CA ARG A 216 5.80 -2.48 -21.59
C ARG A 216 7.02 -2.29 -20.71
N THR A 217 7.94 -3.25 -20.72
CA THR A 217 9.26 -3.08 -20.11
C THR A 217 9.96 -1.83 -20.66
N GLY A 218 10.53 -1.02 -19.77
CA GLY A 218 11.13 0.29 -20.06
C GLY A 218 10.14 1.43 -20.26
N GLU A 219 8.83 1.18 -20.20
CA GLU A 219 7.82 2.23 -20.34
C GLU A 219 7.69 3.04 -19.05
N LEU A 220 7.87 4.36 -19.15
CA LEU A 220 7.59 5.31 -18.08
C LEU A 220 6.10 5.70 -18.09
N LYS A 221 5.39 5.36 -17.02
CA LYS A 221 3.98 5.69 -16.76
C LYS A 221 3.88 6.86 -15.77
N GLY A 222 2.92 7.75 -16.03
CA GLY A 222 2.56 8.85 -15.13
C GLY A 222 2.82 10.25 -15.70
N PRO A 223 2.60 11.29 -14.88
CA PRO A 223 2.27 11.22 -13.46
C PRO A 223 0.82 10.75 -13.20
N PHE A 224 0.62 10.00 -12.11
CA PHE A 224 -0.70 9.59 -11.62
C PHE A 224 -0.79 9.69 -10.10
N LEU A 225 -2.00 9.87 -9.57
CA LEU A 225 -2.25 9.98 -8.13
C LEU A 225 -2.59 8.63 -7.51
N THR A 226 -2.11 8.41 -6.29
CA THR A 226 -2.60 7.37 -5.38
C THR A 226 -3.01 8.03 -4.05
N LYS A 227 -3.41 7.22 -3.07
CA LYS A 227 -3.63 7.69 -1.69
C LYS A 227 -2.38 8.28 -1.01
N TYR A 228 -1.17 8.10 -1.57
CA TYR A 228 0.07 8.66 -1.02
C TYR A 228 0.48 9.97 -1.70
N GLY A 229 0.19 10.15 -2.98
CA GLY A 229 0.60 11.35 -3.74
C GLY A 229 0.79 11.05 -5.21
N TYR A 230 1.65 11.83 -5.88
CA TYR A 230 1.99 11.62 -7.28
C TYR A 230 3.07 10.57 -7.44
N HIS A 231 2.90 9.69 -8.43
CA HIS A 231 3.88 8.69 -8.80
C HIS A 231 4.29 8.81 -10.26
N LEU A 232 5.56 8.53 -10.53
CA LEU A 232 6.07 8.05 -11.81
C LEU A 232 6.51 6.60 -11.63
N LEU A 233 6.28 5.78 -12.64
CA LEU A 233 6.53 4.35 -12.59
C LEU A 233 7.21 3.90 -13.88
N GLU A 234 8.33 3.20 -13.79
CA GLU A 234 8.93 2.50 -14.92
C GLU A 234 8.92 1.00 -14.67
N ILE A 235 8.43 0.25 -15.65
CA ILE A 235 8.42 -1.21 -15.60
C ILE A 235 9.81 -1.72 -15.97
N VAL A 236 10.43 -2.53 -15.10
CA VAL A 236 11.77 -3.08 -15.33
C VAL A 236 11.73 -4.52 -15.82
N SER A 237 10.95 -5.38 -15.18
CA SER A 237 10.82 -6.77 -15.61
C SER A 237 9.50 -7.37 -15.13
N TYR A 238 9.16 -8.53 -15.69
CA TYR A 238 8.02 -9.34 -15.28
C TYR A 238 8.49 -10.73 -14.92
N GLN A 239 7.79 -11.37 -13.99
CA GLN A 239 8.00 -12.77 -13.67
C GLN A 239 6.66 -13.46 -13.82
N ARG A 240 6.51 -14.21 -14.91
CA ARG A 240 5.28 -14.94 -15.20
C ARG A 240 5.20 -16.19 -14.35
N ALA A 241 4.10 -16.33 -13.62
CA ALA A 241 3.78 -17.56 -12.90
C ALA A 241 2.84 -18.45 -13.73
N GLU A 242 2.49 -19.63 -13.23
CA GLU A 242 1.51 -20.50 -13.87
C GLU A 242 0.15 -19.81 -13.99
N ALA A 243 -0.35 -19.27 -12.87
CA ALA A 243 -1.59 -18.50 -12.82
C ALA A 243 -1.34 -16.98 -12.86
N ALA A 244 -2.20 -16.24 -13.57
CA ALA A 244 -2.06 -14.79 -13.77
C ALA A 244 -2.06 -13.96 -12.47
N ARG A 245 -2.72 -14.47 -11.41
CA ARG A 245 -2.75 -13.84 -10.08
C ARG A 245 -1.39 -13.84 -9.39
N ASP A 246 -0.55 -14.81 -9.73
CA ASP A 246 0.74 -15.07 -9.10
C ASP A 246 1.91 -14.44 -9.90
N ASP A 247 1.59 -13.77 -11.03
CA ASP A 247 2.55 -12.97 -11.78
C ASP A 247 3.15 -11.86 -10.87
N ARG A 248 4.45 -11.61 -11.02
CA ARG A 248 5.14 -10.50 -10.34
C ARG A 248 5.64 -9.49 -11.35
N SER A 249 5.71 -8.23 -10.93
CA SER A 249 6.32 -7.14 -11.69
C SER A 249 7.43 -6.53 -10.86
N THR A 250 8.58 -6.30 -11.51
CA THR A 250 9.64 -5.45 -10.98
C THR A 250 9.51 -4.08 -11.62
N VAL A 251 9.40 -3.07 -10.79
CA VAL A 251 9.27 -1.67 -11.22
C VAL A 251 10.24 -0.82 -10.44
N ARG A 252 10.53 0.38 -10.96
CA ARG A 252 11.14 1.46 -10.21
C ARG A 252 10.25 2.69 -10.27
N HIS A 253 10.24 3.49 -9.22
CA HIS A 253 9.26 4.57 -9.11
C HIS A 253 9.81 5.79 -8.38
N ILE A 254 9.15 6.93 -8.60
CA ILE A 254 9.36 8.18 -7.88
C ILE A 254 8.03 8.57 -7.26
N LEU A 255 8.03 8.88 -5.97
CA LEU A 255 6.86 9.33 -5.23
C LEU A 255 7.06 10.77 -4.76
N VAL A 256 6.18 11.68 -5.15
CA VAL A 256 6.02 12.98 -4.48
C VAL A 256 4.81 12.86 -3.56
N MET A 257 5.08 12.72 -2.26
CA MET A 257 4.06 12.36 -1.28
C MET A 257 3.31 13.61 -0.78
N TYR A 258 2.05 13.45 -0.37
CA TYR A 258 1.28 14.53 0.24
C TYR A 258 2.03 15.09 1.46
N PRO A 259 2.14 16.43 1.65
CA PRO A 259 3.01 17.01 2.66
C PRO A 259 2.77 16.48 4.07
N GLN A 260 1.52 16.40 4.50
CA GLN A 260 1.14 15.93 5.84
C GLN A 260 1.38 14.42 6.00
N LEU A 261 1.32 13.65 4.92
CA LEU A 261 1.71 12.23 4.94
C LEU A 261 3.23 12.08 5.00
N ARG A 262 4.00 12.98 4.38
CA ARG A 262 5.48 12.98 4.40
C ARG A 262 6.05 13.21 5.79
N GLU A 263 5.38 14.04 6.57
CA GLU A 263 5.77 14.31 7.95
C GLU A 263 5.11 13.35 8.96
N ALA A 264 4.15 12.51 8.54
CA ALA A 264 3.46 11.60 9.43
C ALA A 264 4.38 10.45 9.90
N ALA A 265 4.30 10.11 11.19
CA ALA A 265 4.98 8.94 11.74
C ALA A 265 4.44 7.62 11.14
N ASP A 266 3.13 7.57 10.87
CA ASP A 266 2.46 6.48 10.16
C ASP A 266 1.48 7.05 9.12
N PRO A 267 1.91 7.18 7.85
CA PRO A 267 1.05 7.63 6.77
C PRO A 267 -0.19 6.74 6.55
N ARG A 268 -0.09 5.43 6.84
CA ARG A 268 -1.18 4.48 6.63
C ARG A 268 -2.28 4.72 7.66
N ALA A 269 -1.91 4.94 8.93
CA ALA A 269 -2.85 5.31 9.99
C ALA A 269 -3.52 6.67 9.71
N GLU A 270 -2.77 7.64 9.20
CA GLU A 270 -3.32 8.95 8.81
C GLU A 270 -4.38 8.83 7.72
N ILE A 271 -4.10 8.07 6.65
CA ILE A 271 -5.07 7.80 5.58
C ILE A 271 -6.29 7.07 6.15
N ALA A 272 -6.09 6.04 6.98
CA ALA A 272 -7.18 5.28 7.57
C ALA A 272 -8.10 6.17 8.42
N ARG A 273 -7.53 7.09 9.20
CA ARG A 273 -8.31 8.08 9.98
C ARG A 273 -9.14 8.98 9.08
N ARG A 274 -8.58 9.44 7.96
CA ARG A 274 -9.31 10.28 6.99
C ARG A 274 -10.44 9.52 6.31
N VAL A 275 -10.18 8.28 5.88
CA VAL A 275 -11.23 7.40 5.33
C VAL A 275 -12.34 7.16 6.36
N ALA A 276 -11.98 6.98 7.63
CA ALA A 276 -12.93 6.86 8.73
C ALA A 276 -13.67 8.17 9.07
N ALA A 277 -13.37 9.29 8.40
CA ALA A 277 -14.05 10.57 8.59
C ALA A 277 -14.70 11.10 7.30
N CYS A 278 -14.54 10.40 6.17
CA CYS A 278 -15.05 10.86 4.88
C CYS A 278 -16.58 10.79 4.80
N ARG A 279 -17.13 11.59 3.90
CA ARG A 279 -18.53 11.57 3.46
C ARG A 279 -18.61 11.01 2.05
N ILE A 280 -19.54 10.08 1.85
CA ILE A 280 -19.84 9.49 0.55
C ILE A 280 -21.25 9.92 0.11
N GLU A 281 -21.38 10.35 -1.14
CA GLU A 281 -22.65 10.60 -1.80
C GLU A 281 -22.81 9.58 -2.93
N ILE A 282 -23.97 8.91 -2.96
CA ILE A 282 -24.30 7.96 -4.03
C ILE A 282 -25.05 8.72 -5.11
N LEU A 283 -24.47 8.82 -6.30
CA LEU A 283 -25.11 9.48 -7.45
C LEU A 283 -25.87 8.47 -8.32
N ASP A 284 -25.42 7.21 -8.32
CA ASP A 284 -26.09 6.10 -8.99
C ASP A 284 -26.71 5.13 -7.96
N PRO A 285 -28.05 5.05 -7.85
CA PRO A 285 -28.73 4.16 -6.90
C PRO A 285 -28.35 2.68 -7.04
N GLY A 286 -27.92 2.25 -8.22
CA GLY A 286 -27.47 0.88 -8.49
C GLY A 286 -26.21 0.50 -7.70
N LEU A 287 -25.42 1.47 -7.25
CA LEU A 287 -24.22 1.24 -6.44
C LEU A 287 -24.48 1.07 -4.94
N ARG A 288 -25.70 1.33 -4.45
CA ARG A 288 -26.01 1.24 -3.00
C ARG A 288 -25.70 -0.14 -2.42
N ASN A 289 -26.00 -1.19 -3.17
CA ASN A 289 -25.74 -2.59 -2.77
C ASN A 289 -24.29 -3.02 -3.01
N VAL A 290 -23.54 -2.24 -3.79
CA VAL A 290 -22.14 -2.51 -4.19
C VAL A 290 -21.16 -1.82 -3.24
N LEU A 291 -21.61 -0.84 -2.44
CA LEU A 291 -20.77 -0.22 -1.42
C LEU A 291 -20.26 -1.25 -0.40
N PRO A 292 -18.94 -1.26 -0.12
CA PRO A 292 -18.35 -2.08 0.94
C PRO A 292 -19.06 -1.85 2.28
N PRO A 293 -19.38 -2.90 3.06
CA PRO A 293 -20.07 -2.78 4.34
C PRO A 293 -19.49 -1.72 5.28
N GLU A 294 -18.16 -1.65 5.36
CA GLU A 294 -17.41 -0.71 6.19
C GLU A 294 -17.52 0.77 5.78
N LEU A 295 -18.03 1.05 4.58
CA LEU A 295 -18.24 2.40 4.06
C LEU A 295 -19.72 2.83 4.09
N ARG A 296 -20.64 1.93 4.44
CA ARG A 296 -22.09 2.23 4.39
C ARG A 296 -22.49 3.32 5.37
N ASP A 297 -21.88 3.35 6.55
CA ASP A 297 -22.13 4.38 7.58
C ASP A 297 -21.57 5.76 7.18
N ARG A 298 -20.90 5.86 6.03
CA ARG A 298 -20.34 7.11 5.47
C ARG A 298 -21.24 7.74 4.41
N VAL A 299 -22.30 7.05 4.00
CA VAL A 299 -23.28 7.59 3.07
C VAL A 299 -24.04 8.71 3.77
N GLY A 300 -24.03 9.92 3.19
CA GLY A 300 -24.78 11.05 3.74
C GLY A 300 -26.29 10.72 3.85
N ALA A 301 -26.99 11.35 4.79
CA ALA A 301 -28.40 11.09 5.09
C ALA A 301 -29.37 11.33 3.89
N ASP A 302 -28.88 11.95 2.82
CA ASP A 302 -29.64 12.29 1.62
C ASP A 302 -29.48 11.27 0.46
N GLY A 303 -28.86 10.09 0.70
CA GLY A 303 -28.51 9.08 -0.33
C GLY A 303 -28.97 7.64 -0.10
#